data_AF-A0A7C0W0N5-F1
#
_entry.id   AF-A0A7C0W0N5-F1
#
_cell.length_a   1.000
_cell.length_b   1.000
_cell.length_c   1.000
_cell.angle_alpha   90.00
_cell.angle_beta   90.00
_cell.angle_gamma   90.00
#
_symmetry.space_group_name_H-M   'P 1'
#
loop_
_entity.id
_entity.type
_entity.pdbx_description
1 polymer ?
#
loop_
_entity_poly.entity_id
_entity_poly.type
_entity_poly.pdbx_seq_one_letter_code
_entity_poly.pdbx_strand_id
1 'polypeptide(L)'
;MKIDVDKEDLSLTAIILAGGKSSRIGYNRNKSILKLKGEYLIDIVRSRLKCVVGNNIIIVGPPEKYPSYKQVIPDLFPQNGPLVGIYTGLKASPSQYNLVVGCDMPFLEVKLLQHMIENIDSNDIVVPRYGDGYIEPLCALYSRRCLETIERNLRKHIFSVRAIFPHLKVKFIENEEIRRYDPKFYSFFNINYKKDLIEAEKIINSQRERKN
;
A
#
# COMPACT_ATOMS: atom_id res chain seq x y z
N MET A 1 24.78 -0.53 19.16
CA MET A 1 24.46 -1.96 18.98
C MET A 1 23.46 -2.05 17.83
N LYS A 2 23.94 -2.36 16.62
CA LYS A 2 23.06 -2.66 15.49
C LYS A 2 22.43 -4.01 15.81
N ILE A 3 21.11 -4.06 15.93
CA ILE A 3 20.40 -5.33 15.97
C ILE A 3 20.42 -5.79 14.52
N ASP A 4 21.35 -6.69 14.19
CA ASP A 4 21.30 -7.48 12.97
C ASP A 4 20.10 -8.41 13.14
N VAL A 5 18.93 -7.91 12.73
CA VAL A 5 17.78 -8.77 12.51
C VAL A 5 18.15 -9.57 11.26
N ASP A 6 18.33 -10.89 11.39
CA ASP A 6 18.55 -11.77 10.25
C ASP A 6 17.41 -11.58 9.24
N LYS A 7 17.69 -10.77 8.21
CA LYS A 7 16.68 -10.28 7.26
C LYS A 7 16.10 -11.38 6.37
N GLU A 8 16.77 -12.53 6.32
CA GLU A 8 16.34 -13.70 5.55
C GLU A 8 15.13 -14.43 6.17
N ASP A 9 14.82 -14.19 7.47
CA ASP A 9 13.70 -14.84 8.18
C ASP A 9 12.57 -13.87 8.58
N LEU A 10 12.61 -12.62 8.12
CA LEU A 10 11.51 -11.67 8.33
C LEU A 10 10.30 -12.06 7.47
N SER A 11 9.41 -12.88 8.03
CA SER A 11 8.07 -13.08 7.47
C SER A 11 7.39 -11.71 7.33
N LEU A 12 7.23 -11.25 6.09
CA LEU A 12 6.55 -10.02 5.73
C LEU A 12 5.15 -10.35 5.21
N THR A 13 4.17 -9.55 5.59
CA THR A 13 2.82 -9.62 5.03
C THR A 13 2.52 -8.34 4.26
N ALA A 14 1.99 -8.48 3.05
CA ALA A 14 1.42 -7.34 2.34
C ALA A 14 -0.05 -7.17 2.71
N ILE A 15 -0.45 -5.93 2.97
CA ILE A 15 -1.81 -5.53 3.27
C ILE A 15 -2.28 -4.67 2.10
N ILE A 16 -3.26 -5.16 1.36
CA ILE A 16 -3.93 -4.39 0.30
C ILE A 16 -5.14 -3.69 0.89
N LEU A 17 -5.15 -2.37 0.85
CA LEU A 17 -6.30 -1.56 1.23
C LEU A 17 -7.27 -1.47 0.05
N ALA A 18 -8.39 -2.18 0.17
CA ALA A 18 -9.44 -2.26 -0.83
C ALA A 18 -10.77 -1.63 -0.35
N GLY A 19 -10.72 -0.87 0.75
CA GLY A 19 -11.85 -0.11 1.32
C GLY A 19 -11.80 1.40 0.98
N GLY A 20 -12.89 2.11 1.30
CA GLY A 20 -12.96 3.58 1.23
C GLY A 20 -14.21 4.14 0.52
N LYS A 21 -14.42 5.46 0.58
CA LYS A 21 -15.61 6.16 0.04
C LYS A 21 -15.89 5.92 -1.46
N SER A 22 -14.88 5.50 -2.21
CA SER A 22 -15.01 5.17 -3.63
C SER A 22 -15.24 3.70 -3.94
N SER A 23 -15.07 2.83 -2.94
CA SER A 23 -15.51 1.45 -3.02
C SER A 23 -17.03 1.35 -2.90
N ARG A 24 -17.73 2.35 -2.33
CA ARG A 24 -19.20 2.34 -2.19
C ARG A 24 -19.76 3.76 -2.37
N ILE A 25 -20.41 4.01 -3.51
CA ILE A 25 -21.67 4.79 -3.71
C ILE A 25 -21.81 5.17 -5.21
N GLY A 26 -22.89 4.68 -5.83
CA GLY A 26 -23.45 5.20 -7.10
C GLY A 26 -23.40 4.22 -8.29
N TYR A 27 -24.53 4.15 -9.03
CA TYR A 27 -24.77 3.35 -10.25
C TYR A 27 -23.74 3.58 -11.38
N ASN A 28 -22.84 4.56 -11.23
CA ASN A 28 -21.82 4.94 -12.21
C ASN A 28 -20.36 4.93 -11.68
N ARG A 29 -20.07 4.44 -10.45
CA ARG A 29 -18.73 4.59 -9.83
C ARG A 29 -18.29 3.43 -8.93
N ASN A 30 -18.47 2.19 -9.35
CA ASN A 30 -17.79 1.07 -8.69
C ASN A 30 -16.30 1.05 -9.11
N LYS A 31 -15.38 1.55 -8.29
CA LYS A 31 -13.93 1.38 -8.57
C LYS A 31 -13.50 -0.09 -8.56
N SER A 32 -14.21 -0.93 -7.81
CA SER A 32 -13.98 -2.37 -7.73
C SER A 32 -14.18 -3.11 -9.06
N ILE A 33 -14.76 -2.47 -10.07
CA ILE A 33 -14.88 -3.01 -11.44
C ILE A 33 -13.94 -2.34 -12.45
N LEU A 34 -13.09 -1.40 -12.02
CA LEU A 34 -12.12 -0.79 -12.93
C LEU A 34 -11.10 -1.84 -13.33
N LYS A 35 -10.96 -1.99 -14.64
CA LYS A 35 -10.00 -2.89 -15.26
C LYS A 35 -8.99 -2.07 -16.04
N LEU A 36 -7.71 -2.39 -15.89
CA LEU A 36 -6.65 -1.87 -16.72
C LEU A 36 -6.24 -2.99 -17.68
N LYS A 37 -6.42 -2.75 -18.99
CA LYS A 37 -6.20 -3.76 -20.05
C LYS A 37 -6.94 -5.10 -19.80
N GLY A 38 -8.14 -5.04 -19.22
CA GLY A 38 -9.00 -6.21 -18.98
C GLY A 38 -8.79 -6.92 -17.64
N GLU A 39 -7.77 -6.52 -16.85
CA GLU A 39 -7.46 -7.10 -15.54
C GLU A 39 -7.89 -6.15 -14.41
N TYR A 40 -8.43 -6.68 -13.30
CA TYR A 40 -8.80 -5.86 -12.15
C TYR A 40 -7.55 -5.28 -11.48
N LEU A 41 -7.62 -4.02 -11.04
CA LEU A 41 -6.47 -3.33 -10.43
C LEU A 41 -5.89 -4.09 -9.23
N ILE A 42 -6.76 -4.67 -8.39
CA ILE A 42 -6.34 -5.45 -7.23
C ILE A 42 -5.56 -6.71 -7.62
N ASP A 43 -5.87 -7.32 -8.76
CA ASP A 43 -5.15 -8.50 -9.26
C ASP A 43 -3.75 -8.11 -9.77
N ILE A 44 -3.65 -6.98 -10.48
CA ILE A 44 -2.36 -6.41 -10.90
C ILE A 44 -1.48 -6.12 -9.68
N VAL A 45 -2.02 -5.41 -8.69
CA VAL A 45 -1.32 -5.09 -7.42
C VAL A 45 -0.87 -6.36 -6.71
N ARG A 46 -1.77 -7.32 -6.56
CA ARG A 46 -1.49 -8.62 -5.92
C ARG A 46 -0.40 -9.40 -6.66
N SER A 47 -0.39 -9.37 -7.99
CA SER A 47 0.66 -10.01 -8.80
C SER A 47 2.04 -9.40 -8.51
N ARG A 48 2.13 -8.06 -8.42
CA ARG A 48 3.38 -7.38 -8.03
C ARG A 48 3.82 -7.74 -6.62
N LEU A 49 2.89 -7.75 -5.67
CA LEU A 49 3.20 -8.08 -4.27
C LEU A 49 3.64 -9.54 -4.10
N LYS A 50 3.14 -10.48 -4.90
CA LYS A 50 3.59 -11.87 -4.87
C LYS A 50 5.08 -12.02 -5.16
N CYS A 51 5.65 -11.14 -5.99
CA CYS A 51 7.09 -11.11 -6.23
C CYS A 51 7.91 -10.65 -5.01
N VAL A 52 7.26 -10.09 -3.99
CA VAL A 52 7.89 -9.52 -2.79
C VAL A 52 7.63 -10.37 -1.55
N VAL A 53 6.38 -10.81 -1.34
CA VAL A 53 5.94 -11.51 -0.11
C VAL A 53 5.35 -12.90 -0.36
N GLY A 54 5.43 -13.41 -1.59
CA GLY A 54 4.76 -14.66 -1.96
C GLY A 54 3.25 -14.59 -1.73
N ASN A 55 2.69 -15.58 -1.03
CA ASN A 55 1.26 -15.65 -0.76
C ASN A 55 0.82 -14.96 0.55
N ASN A 56 1.73 -14.30 1.27
CA ASN A 56 1.43 -13.61 2.54
C ASN A 56 0.74 -12.26 2.27
N ILE A 57 -0.50 -12.31 1.78
CA ILE A 57 -1.26 -11.13 1.37
C ILE A 57 -2.63 -11.13 2.04
N ILE A 58 -2.93 -10.05 2.77
CA ILE A 58 -4.23 -9.76 3.38
C ILE A 58 -4.89 -8.62 2.59
N ILE A 59 -6.18 -8.77 2.30
CA ILE A 59 -6.99 -7.68 1.72
C ILE A 59 -7.90 -7.13 2.81
N VAL A 60 -7.85 -5.82 3.04
CA VAL A 60 -8.74 -5.13 3.97
C VAL A 60 -9.81 -4.37 3.17
N GLY A 61 -11.06 -4.81 3.30
CA GLY A 61 -12.16 -4.28 2.50
C GLY A 61 -13.45 -5.10 2.65
N PRO A 62 -14.54 -4.71 1.96
CA PRO A 62 -15.80 -5.46 1.96
C PRO A 62 -15.64 -6.88 1.40
N PRO A 63 -15.78 -7.96 2.21
CA PRO A 63 -15.63 -9.35 1.73
C PRO A 63 -16.56 -9.69 0.55
N GLU A 64 -17.77 -9.14 0.54
CA GLU A 64 -18.78 -9.34 -0.50
C GLU A 64 -18.34 -8.85 -1.89
N LYS A 65 -17.36 -7.94 -1.97
CA LYS A 65 -16.80 -7.45 -3.24
C LYS A 65 -15.62 -8.27 -3.73
N TYR A 66 -15.06 -9.09 -2.87
CA TYR A 66 -13.84 -9.86 -3.10
C TYR A 66 -14.07 -11.35 -2.74
N PRO A 67 -15.16 -12.00 -3.19
CA PRO A 67 -15.51 -13.35 -2.75
C PRO A 67 -14.49 -14.40 -3.20
N SER A 68 -13.72 -14.12 -4.26
CA SER A 68 -12.72 -15.03 -4.82
C SER A 68 -11.38 -15.04 -4.06
N TYR A 69 -11.21 -14.19 -3.03
CA TYR A 69 -9.95 -14.05 -2.30
C TYR A 69 -10.07 -14.69 -0.91
N LYS A 70 -9.05 -15.48 -0.54
CA LYS A 70 -9.08 -16.29 0.69
C LYS A 70 -8.96 -15.49 1.99
N GLN A 71 -8.29 -14.34 1.97
CA GLN A 71 -8.02 -13.52 3.15
C GLN A 71 -8.53 -12.09 2.95
N VAL A 72 -9.86 -11.93 2.98
CA VAL A 72 -10.50 -10.61 2.98
C VAL A 72 -11.08 -10.34 4.35
N ILE A 73 -10.63 -9.24 4.96
CA ILE A 73 -11.01 -8.87 6.31
C ILE A 73 -11.84 -7.58 6.23
N PRO A 74 -13.05 -7.54 6.82
CA PRO A 74 -13.83 -6.32 6.87
C PRO A 74 -13.11 -5.27 7.73
N ASP A 75 -13.17 -4.03 7.28
CA ASP A 75 -12.67 -2.88 8.02
C ASP A 75 -13.41 -2.75 9.38
N LEU A 76 -12.67 -2.61 10.48
CA LEU A 76 -13.23 -2.54 11.85
C LEU A 76 -14.16 -1.34 12.04
N PHE A 77 -13.86 -0.21 11.39
CA PHE A 77 -14.69 0.99 11.41
C PHE A 77 -14.86 1.51 9.99
N PRO A 78 -15.80 0.95 9.21
CA PRO A 78 -15.97 1.31 7.82
C PRO A 78 -16.13 2.83 7.63
N GLN A 79 -15.57 3.34 6.53
CA GLN A 79 -15.70 4.74 6.07
C GLN A 79 -14.87 5.80 6.82
N ASN A 80 -14.09 5.38 7.82
CA ASN A 80 -13.26 6.27 8.62
C ASN A 80 -11.82 6.42 8.11
N GLY A 81 -11.62 6.28 6.79
CA GLY A 81 -10.34 6.55 6.13
C GLY A 81 -9.31 5.42 6.21
N PRO A 82 -8.17 5.59 5.51
CA PRO A 82 -7.17 4.53 5.34
C PRO A 82 -6.47 4.11 6.64
N LEU A 83 -6.43 4.97 7.67
CA LEU A 83 -5.83 4.63 8.96
C LEU A 83 -6.51 3.43 9.62
N VAL A 84 -7.84 3.30 9.48
CA VAL A 84 -8.56 2.14 10.02
C VAL A 84 -8.25 0.87 9.22
N GLY A 85 -8.13 0.99 7.90
CA GLY A 85 -7.69 -0.11 7.05
C GLY A 85 -6.31 -0.62 7.44
N ILE A 86 -5.36 0.30 7.69
CA ILE A 86 -4.02 -0.03 8.20
C ILE A 86 -4.13 -0.73 9.56
N TYR A 87 -4.86 -0.15 10.50
CA TYR A 87 -5.06 -0.74 11.83
C TYR A 87 -5.61 -2.16 11.76
N THR A 88 -6.66 -2.36 10.96
CA THR A 88 -7.31 -3.66 10.76
C THR A 88 -6.32 -4.69 10.19
N GLY A 89 -5.58 -4.33 9.15
CA GLY A 89 -4.59 -5.22 8.55
C GLY A 89 -3.43 -5.55 9.51
N LEU A 90 -2.90 -4.55 10.22
CA LEU A 90 -1.82 -4.75 11.21
C LEU A 90 -2.25 -5.64 12.38
N LYS A 91 -3.52 -5.56 12.78
CA LYS A 91 -4.08 -6.40 13.86
C LYS A 91 -4.24 -7.85 13.41
N ALA A 92 -4.59 -8.08 12.15
CA ALA A 92 -4.79 -9.40 11.58
C ALA A 92 -3.49 -10.09 11.14
N SER A 93 -2.46 -9.32 10.80
CA SER A 93 -1.19 -9.86 10.34
C SER A 93 -0.36 -10.46 11.49
N PRO A 94 0.23 -11.66 11.30
CA PRO A 94 1.18 -12.22 12.26
C PRO A 94 2.57 -11.56 12.14
N SER A 95 2.84 -10.87 11.03
CA SER A 95 4.15 -10.33 10.68
C SER A 95 4.47 -9.04 11.45
N GLN A 96 5.71 -8.92 11.94
CA GLN A 96 6.15 -7.74 12.68
C GLN A 96 6.17 -6.48 11.81
N TYR A 97 6.54 -6.61 10.53
CA TYR A 97 6.46 -5.57 9.52
C TYR A 97 5.46 -5.95 8.45
N ASN A 98 4.81 -4.92 7.88
CA ASN A 98 3.75 -5.10 6.91
C ASN A 98 3.87 -4.07 5.80
N LEU A 99 3.90 -4.53 4.55
CA LEU A 99 3.85 -3.65 3.39
C LEU A 99 2.40 -3.28 3.10
N VAL A 100 2.00 -2.05 3.40
CA VAL A 100 0.67 -1.54 3.12
C VAL A 100 0.66 -0.88 1.75
N VAL A 101 -0.25 -1.32 0.87
CA VAL A 101 -0.48 -0.70 -0.44
C VAL A 101 -1.96 -0.45 -0.73
N GLY A 102 -2.27 0.56 -1.54
CA GLY A 102 -3.61 0.75 -2.13
C GLY A 102 -3.91 -0.29 -3.22
N CYS A 103 -5.18 -0.71 -3.35
CA CYS A 103 -5.60 -1.60 -4.44
C CYS A 103 -5.65 -0.91 -5.82
N ASP A 104 -5.44 0.40 -5.86
CA ASP A 104 -5.55 1.29 -7.02
C ASP A 104 -4.19 1.74 -7.58
N MET A 105 -3.10 1.10 -7.15
CA MET A 105 -1.71 1.44 -7.51
C MET A 105 -1.09 0.36 -8.42
N PRO A 106 -1.53 0.21 -9.69
CA PRO A 106 -1.17 -0.95 -10.53
C PRO A 106 0.30 -0.97 -10.99
N PHE A 107 1.04 0.12 -10.81
CA PHE A 107 2.39 0.30 -11.34
C PHE A 107 3.50 0.15 -10.29
N LEU A 108 3.22 -0.51 -9.16
CA LEU A 108 4.22 -0.80 -8.13
C LEU A 108 5.49 -1.40 -8.73
N GLU A 109 6.63 -0.72 -8.53
CA GLU A 109 7.94 -1.20 -8.92
C GLU A 109 8.51 -2.16 -7.86
N VAL A 110 8.67 -3.43 -8.23
CA VAL A 110 9.09 -4.50 -7.31
C VAL A 110 10.45 -4.19 -6.70
N LYS A 111 11.40 -3.65 -7.48
CA LYS A 111 12.73 -3.31 -6.98
C LYS A 111 12.69 -2.19 -5.94
N LEU A 112 11.79 -1.22 -6.09
CA LEU A 112 11.57 -0.17 -5.10
C LEU A 112 11.04 -0.76 -3.79
N LEU A 113 10.06 -1.66 -3.89
CA LEU A 113 9.50 -2.33 -2.70
C LEU A 113 10.56 -3.17 -1.97
N GLN A 114 11.40 -3.91 -2.70
CA GLN A 114 12.53 -4.64 -2.14
C GLN A 114 13.52 -3.71 -1.43
N HIS A 115 13.86 -2.58 -2.08
CA HIS A 115 14.73 -1.59 -1.47
C HIS A 115 14.14 -0.98 -0.18
N MET A 116 12.83 -0.73 -0.14
CA MET A 116 12.17 -0.27 1.08
C MET A 116 12.28 -1.30 2.22
N ILE A 117 12.17 -2.59 1.90
CA ILE A 117 12.30 -3.71 2.86
C ILE A 117 13.73 -3.81 3.38
N GLU A 118 14.72 -3.65 2.52
CA GLU A 118 16.15 -3.61 2.91
C GLU A 118 16.45 -2.49 3.91
N ASN A 119 15.68 -1.40 3.88
CA ASN A 119 15.78 -0.26 4.78
C ASN A 119 15.01 -0.42 6.11
N ILE A 120 14.41 -1.59 6.35
CA ILE A 120 13.87 -1.92 7.68
C ILE A 120 15.04 -1.99 8.68
N ASP A 121 14.87 -1.25 9.78
CA ASP A 121 15.75 -1.17 10.94
C ASP A 121 14.85 -1.22 12.19
N SER A 122 15.32 -0.75 13.35
CA SER A 122 14.48 -0.30 14.46
C SER A 122 13.38 0.77 14.19
N ASN A 123 13.07 1.17 12.94
CA ASN A 123 12.01 2.13 12.59
C ASN A 123 10.61 1.52 12.71
N ASP A 124 9.61 2.35 13.01
CA ASP A 124 8.20 1.94 13.03
C ASP A 124 7.56 2.03 11.65
N ILE A 125 7.98 3.03 10.85
CA ILE A 125 7.46 3.28 9.51
C ILE A 125 8.63 3.49 8.55
N VAL A 126 8.59 2.83 7.39
CA VAL A 126 9.44 3.17 6.24
C VAL A 126 8.53 3.62 5.10
N VAL A 127 8.65 4.88 4.70
CA VAL A 127 7.68 5.54 3.81
C VAL A 127 8.39 6.37 2.72
N PRO A 128 7.92 6.33 1.47
CA PRO A 128 8.43 7.18 0.40
C PRO A 128 8.14 8.66 0.65
N ARG A 129 9.15 9.50 0.37
CA ARG A 129 9.00 10.95 0.24
C ARG A 129 9.59 11.42 -1.09
N TYR A 130 8.76 11.94 -1.97
CA TYR A 130 9.13 12.26 -3.35
C TYR A 130 8.55 13.57 -3.86
N GLY A 131 9.05 14.02 -5.00
CA GLY A 131 8.70 15.32 -5.57
C GLY A 131 9.05 16.43 -4.58
N ASP A 132 8.11 17.35 -4.38
CA ASP A 132 8.26 18.49 -3.48
C ASP A 132 7.84 18.13 -2.03
N GLY A 133 8.37 17.02 -1.51
CA GLY A 133 8.13 16.56 -0.14
C GLY A 133 6.82 15.81 0.08
N TYR A 134 6.17 15.30 -0.98
CA TYR A 134 4.97 14.48 -0.83
C TYR A 134 5.31 13.14 -0.19
N ILE A 135 4.53 12.76 0.81
CA ILE A 135 4.64 11.48 1.53
C ILE A 135 3.51 10.56 1.06
N GLU A 136 3.85 9.34 0.65
CA GLU A 136 2.89 8.30 0.24
C GLU A 136 2.69 7.23 1.33
N PRO A 137 1.73 7.42 2.24
CA PRO A 137 1.50 6.50 3.34
C PRO A 137 0.83 5.18 2.90
N LEU A 138 0.27 5.11 1.69
CA LEU A 138 -0.40 3.92 1.15
C LEU A 138 0.48 3.16 0.17
N CYS A 139 1.80 3.34 0.26
CA CYS A 139 2.83 2.47 -0.28
C CYS A 139 4.01 2.51 0.70
N ALA A 140 3.84 1.88 1.86
CA ALA A 140 4.77 2.03 2.98
C ALA A 140 4.81 0.78 3.87
N LEU A 141 5.92 0.60 4.58
CA LEU A 141 6.08 -0.44 5.58
C LEU A 141 5.68 0.09 6.95
N TYR A 142 4.86 -0.68 7.66
CA TYR A 142 4.42 -0.39 9.03
C TYR A 142 4.76 -1.55 9.96
N SER A 143 5.36 -1.22 11.10
CA SER A 143 5.55 -2.15 12.21
C SER A 143 4.24 -2.37 12.97
N ARG A 144 4.07 -3.54 13.59
CA ARG A 144 3.00 -3.76 14.58
C ARG A 144 3.11 -2.81 15.78
N ARG A 145 4.28 -2.22 16.04
CA ARG A 145 4.44 -1.17 17.08
C ARG A 145 3.60 0.09 16.79
N CYS A 146 3.15 0.29 15.55
CA CYS A 146 2.23 1.38 15.23
C CYS A 146 0.83 1.21 15.87
N LEU A 147 0.43 -0.01 16.23
CA LEU A 147 -0.94 -0.34 16.66
C LEU A 147 -1.44 0.56 17.79
N GLU A 148 -0.65 0.74 18.85
CA GLU A 148 -1.05 1.54 20.03
C GLU A 148 -1.27 3.02 19.67
N THR A 149 -0.34 3.60 18.91
CA THR A 149 -0.46 5.00 18.44
C THR A 149 -1.66 5.16 17.51
N ILE A 150 -1.90 4.22 16.61
CA ILE A 150 -3.06 4.24 15.73
C ILE A 150 -4.35 4.16 16.57
N GLU A 151 -4.45 3.20 17.49
CA GLU A 151 -5.63 3.01 18.34
C GLU A 151 -5.95 4.28 19.15
N ARG A 152 -4.94 4.92 19.72
CA ARG A 152 -5.09 6.20 20.44
C ARG A 152 -5.64 7.30 19.54
N ASN A 153 -5.20 7.40 18.29
CA ASN A 153 -5.73 8.38 17.32
C ASN A 153 -7.18 8.05 16.94
N LEU A 154 -7.50 6.78 16.71
CA LEU A 154 -8.86 6.34 16.38
C LEU A 154 -9.85 6.64 17.51
N ARG A 155 -9.47 6.42 18.77
CA ARG A 155 -10.29 6.78 19.95
C ARG A 155 -10.56 8.29 20.05
N LYS A 156 -9.67 9.12 19.48
CA LYS A 156 -9.83 10.59 19.40
C LYS A 156 -10.52 11.04 18.10
N HIS A 157 -11.04 10.13 17.29
CA HIS A 157 -11.61 10.42 15.97
C HIS A 157 -10.62 11.09 15.00
N ILE A 158 -9.32 10.85 15.17
CA ILE A 158 -8.26 11.32 14.26
C ILE A 158 -7.95 10.20 13.27
N PHE A 159 -8.43 10.36 12.04
CA PHE A 159 -8.37 9.33 10.98
C PHE A 159 -7.25 9.54 9.96
N SER A 160 -6.46 10.60 10.10
CA SER A 160 -5.36 10.92 9.20
C SER A 160 -4.17 10.01 9.47
N VAL A 161 -3.68 9.32 8.43
CA VAL A 161 -2.46 8.50 8.54
C VAL A 161 -1.25 9.36 8.88
N ARG A 162 -1.16 10.58 8.35
CA ARG A 162 -0.04 11.48 8.67
C ARG A 162 -0.01 11.89 10.15
N ALA A 163 -1.13 11.83 10.85
CA ALA A 163 -1.22 12.23 12.26
C ALA A 163 -0.55 11.23 13.23
N ILE A 164 -0.16 10.03 12.80
CA ILE A 164 0.61 9.11 13.65
C ILE A 164 2.12 9.35 13.56
N PHE A 165 2.59 10.03 12.52
CA PHE A 165 4.02 10.13 12.19
C PHE A 165 4.84 10.83 13.29
N PRO A 166 4.38 11.95 13.90
CA PRO A 166 5.13 12.62 14.97
C PRO A 166 5.32 11.79 16.24
N HIS A 167 4.61 10.67 16.37
CA HIS A 167 4.63 9.80 17.55
C HIS A 167 5.38 8.49 17.32
N LEU A 168 6.03 8.34 16.17
CA LEU A 168 6.65 7.09 15.72
C LEU A 168 8.03 7.37 15.10
N LYS A 169 8.91 6.37 15.10
CA LYS A 169 10.19 6.47 14.40
C LYS A 169 9.97 6.24 12.90
N VAL A 170 10.02 7.32 12.12
CA VAL A 170 9.78 7.29 10.67
C VAL A 170 11.09 7.39 9.90
N LYS A 171 11.32 6.45 8.98
CA LYS A 171 12.37 6.49 7.97
C LYS A 171 11.76 6.85 6.63
N PHE A 172 12.28 7.91 6.03
CA PHE A 172 11.93 8.29 4.68
C PHE A 172 12.88 7.61 3.68
N ILE A 173 12.31 7.09 2.60
CA ILE A 173 13.05 6.77 1.37
C ILE A 173 12.91 8.01 0.49
N GLU A 174 14.02 8.70 0.27
CA GLU A 174 13.99 10.04 -0.33
C GLU A 174 13.89 9.98 -1.86
N ASN A 175 13.51 11.12 -2.44
CA ASN A 175 13.29 11.30 -3.88
C ASN A 175 14.42 10.72 -4.75
N GLU A 176 15.68 10.93 -4.37
CA GLU A 176 16.85 10.42 -5.12
C GLU A 176 17.01 8.91 -5.03
N GLU A 177 16.69 8.31 -3.88
CA GLU A 177 16.71 6.86 -3.69
C GLU A 177 15.60 6.21 -4.53
N ILE A 178 14.41 6.78 -4.49
CA ILE A 178 13.25 6.30 -5.25
C ILE A 178 13.55 6.33 -6.75
N ARG A 179 14.12 7.43 -7.26
CA ARG A 179 14.40 7.59 -8.70
C ARG A 179 15.34 6.55 -9.30
N ARG A 180 16.16 5.88 -8.47
CA ARG A 180 17.03 4.78 -8.94
C ARG A 180 16.22 3.58 -9.41
N TYR A 181 15.03 3.36 -8.84
CA TYR A 181 14.17 2.23 -9.14
C TYR A 181 12.94 2.65 -9.94
N ASP A 182 12.34 3.79 -9.58
CA ASP A 182 11.15 4.34 -10.22
C ASP A 182 11.36 5.83 -10.58
N PRO A 183 12.07 6.13 -11.69
CA PRO A 183 12.43 7.50 -12.07
C PRO A 183 11.22 8.44 -12.31
N LYS A 184 10.05 7.86 -12.56
CA LYS A 184 8.81 8.57 -12.91
C LYS A 184 7.75 8.51 -11.80
N PHE A 185 8.05 7.86 -10.68
CA PHE A 185 7.14 7.70 -9.55
C PHE A 185 5.82 7.01 -9.91
N TYR A 186 5.83 6.12 -10.91
CA TYR A 186 4.61 5.43 -11.34
C TYR A 186 4.06 4.51 -10.26
N SER A 187 4.91 3.99 -9.35
CA SER A 187 4.49 3.22 -8.18
C SER A 187 3.45 3.93 -7.34
N PHE A 188 3.43 5.27 -7.36
CA PHE A 188 2.51 6.11 -6.58
C PHE A 188 1.37 6.70 -7.44
N PHE A 189 1.18 6.20 -8.66
CA PHE A 189 0.07 6.61 -9.51
C PHE A 189 -1.20 5.81 -9.19
N ASN A 190 -2.25 6.52 -8.78
CA ASN A 190 -3.52 5.92 -8.37
C ASN A 190 -4.59 6.04 -9.47
N ILE A 191 -5.28 4.93 -9.75
CA ILE A 191 -6.43 4.91 -10.67
C ILE A 191 -7.73 5.04 -9.89
N ASN A 192 -8.27 6.26 -9.90
CA ASN A 192 -9.50 6.58 -9.20
C ASN A 192 -10.69 6.77 -10.15
N TYR A 193 -10.45 7.28 -11.36
CA TYR A 193 -11.45 7.68 -12.31
C TYR A 193 -11.13 7.18 -13.72
N LYS A 194 -12.12 7.20 -14.62
CA LYS A 194 -11.91 6.81 -16.02
C LYS A 194 -10.80 7.59 -16.72
N LYS A 195 -10.64 8.87 -16.40
CA LYS A 195 -9.53 9.69 -16.93
C LYS A 195 -8.15 9.15 -16.53
N ASP A 196 -8.04 8.56 -15.34
CA ASP A 196 -6.78 8.00 -14.85
C ASP A 196 -6.44 6.71 -15.60
N LEU A 197 -7.44 5.98 -16.12
CA LEU A 197 -7.22 4.83 -16.99
C LEU A 197 -6.55 5.23 -18.31
N ILE A 198 -6.95 6.36 -18.90
CA ILE A 198 -6.33 6.85 -20.14
C ILE A 198 -4.85 7.11 -19.91
N GLU A 199 -4.50 7.74 -18.78
CA GLU A 199 -3.09 8.03 -18.48
C GLU A 199 -2.33 6.77 -18.09
N ALA A 200 -2.98 5.83 -17.41
CA ALA A 200 -2.44 4.49 -17.16
C ALA A 200 -2.11 3.75 -18.45
N GLU A 201 -2.95 3.85 -19.49
CA GLU A 201 -2.68 3.24 -20.78
C GLU A 201 -1.49 3.89 -21.49
N LYS A 202 -1.34 5.22 -21.40
CA LYS A 202 -0.14 5.92 -21.90
C LYS A 202 1.12 5.46 -21.18
N ILE A 203 1.06 5.29 -19.86
CA ILE A 203 2.18 4.76 -19.05
C ILE A 203 2.58 3.38 -19.58
N ILE A 204 1.62 2.46 -19.76
CA ILE A 204 1.89 1.11 -20.30
C ILE A 204 2.57 1.17 -21.67
N ASN A 205 2.08 2.01 -22.58
CA ASN A 205 2.64 2.12 -23.93
C ASN A 205 4.08 2.62 -23.88
N SER A 206 4.36 3.67 -23.09
CA SER A 206 5.72 4.22 -22.95
C SER A 206 6.73 3.24 -22.31
N GLN A 207 6.26 2.30 -21.47
CA GLN A 207 7.11 1.27 -20.88
C GLN A 207 7.44 0.15 -21.88
N ARG A 208 6.56 -0.13 -22.85
CA ARG A 208 6.79 -1.13 -23.90
C ARG A 208 7.81 -0.64 -24.92
N GLU A 209 7.74 0.63 -25.30
CA GLU A 209 8.68 1.26 -26.24
C GLU A 209 10.13 1.28 -25.73
N ARG A 210 10.35 1.18 -24.41
CA ARG A 210 11.69 1.11 -23.81
C ARG A 210 12.26 -0.31 -23.68
N LYS A 211 11.42 -1.33 -23.88
CA LYS A 211 11.80 -2.75 -23.78
C LYS A 211 11.99 -3.41 -25.15
N ASN A 212 11.58 -2.74 -26.22
CA ASN A 212 11.86 -3.09 -27.61
C ASN A 212 13.08 -2.29 -28.09
#